data_AF-A0A2X3JW02-F1
#
_entry.id   AF-A0A2X3JW02-F1
#
_cell.length_a   1.000
_cell.length_b   1.000
_cell.length_c   1.000
_cell.angle_alpha   90.00
_cell.angle_beta   90.00
_cell.angle_gamma   90.00
#
_symmetry.space_group_name_H-M   'P 1'
#
loop_
_entity.id
_entity.type
_entity.pdbx_description
1 polymer ?
#
loop_
_entity_poly.entity_id
_entity_poly.type
_entity_poly.pdbx_seq_one_letter_code
_entity_poly.pdbx_strand_id
1 'polypeptide(L)'
;MSSDVKTVLAVSDSKNLNKIKMVHPDIILSPQLFGSEILARVLNGEEINNDMLVSMLLNSGHGIFSDNDEQKRKLTVKNRRKNRV
;
A
#
# COMPACT_ATOMS: atom_id res chain seq x y z
N MET A 1 8.85 -26.12 13.29
CA MET A 1 8.16 -24.85 13.54
C MET A 1 6.67 -25.16 13.56
N SER A 2 5.94 -24.77 14.61
CA SER A 2 4.47 -24.94 14.63
C SER A 2 3.88 -24.15 13.45
N SER A 3 3.02 -24.80 12.66
CA SER A 3 2.35 -24.20 11.49
C SER A 3 1.44 -23.03 11.85
N ASP A 4 1.16 -22.83 13.14
CA ASP A 4 0.17 -21.88 13.64
C ASP A 4 0.81 -20.64 14.29
N VAL A 5 2.14 -20.48 14.17
CA VAL A 5 2.82 -19.29 14.68
C VAL A 5 2.55 -18.12 13.76
N LYS A 6 1.86 -17.09 14.28
CA LYS A 6 1.70 -15.82 13.56
C LYS A 6 3.02 -15.07 13.46
N THR A 7 3.35 -14.64 12.27
CA THR A 7 4.59 -13.96 11.90
C THR A 7 4.36 -12.49 11.60
N VAL A 8 5.21 -11.63 12.16
CA VAL A 8 5.20 -10.19 11.92
C VAL A 8 6.55 -9.77 11.37
N LEU A 9 6.56 -9.06 10.26
CA LEU A 9 7.80 -8.68 9.58
C LEU A 9 7.85 -7.16 9.34
N ALA A 10 8.84 -6.51 9.94
CA ALA A 10 9.12 -5.09 9.73
C ALA A 10 10.07 -4.88 8.54
N VAL A 11 9.71 -3.98 7.64
CA VAL A 11 10.41 -3.71 6.38
C VAL A 11 10.96 -2.29 6.38
N SER A 12 12.27 -2.17 6.53
CA SER A 12 12.95 -0.87 6.55
C SER A 12 13.06 -0.21 5.17
N ASP A 13 13.25 -0.99 4.11
CA ASP A 13 13.30 -0.52 2.73
C ASP A 13 12.10 -1.05 1.94
N SER A 14 11.21 -0.14 1.56
CA SER A 14 9.98 -0.45 0.82
C SER A 14 10.22 -1.14 -0.52
N LYS A 15 11.41 -1.01 -1.11
CA LYS A 15 11.79 -1.74 -2.34
C LYS A 15 11.78 -3.26 -2.16
N ASN A 16 11.93 -3.74 -0.93
CA ASN A 16 11.93 -5.17 -0.62
C ASN A 16 10.54 -5.76 -0.39
N LEU A 17 9.48 -4.95 -0.35
CA LEU A 17 8.11 -5.44 -0.08
C LEU A 17 7.66 -6.55 -1.03
N ASN A 18 8.03 -6.47 -2.31
CA ASN A 18 7.68 -7.50 -3.28
C ASN A 18 8.36 -8.84 -3.00
N LYS A 19 9.61 -8.83 -2.52
CA LYS A 19 10.33 -10.04 -2.12
C LYS A 19 9.76 -10.62 -0.83
N ILE A 20 9.44 -9.76 0.12
CA ILE A 20 8.93 -10.14 1.46
C ILE A 20 7.53 -10.75 1.36
N LYS A 21 6.69 -10.28 0.43
CA LYS A 21 5.40 -10.91 0.14
C LYS A 21 5.53 -12.38 -0.29
N MET A 22 6.65 -12.80 -0.88
CA MET A 22 6.85 -14.17 -1.36
C MET A 22 7.07 -15.19 -0.22
N VAL A 23 7.39 -14.73 0.99
CA VAL A 23 7.56 -15.59 2.17
C VAL A 23 6.33 -15.63 3.07
N HIS A 24 5.20 -15.09 2.58
CA HIS A 24 3.88 -15.18 3.20
C HIS A 24 3.83 -14.86 4.71
N PRO A 25 4.36 -13.71 5.16
CA PRO A 25 4.18 -13.28 6.55
C PRO A 25 2.70 -12.95 6.83
N ASP A 26 2.24 -13.16 8.06
CA ASP A 26 0.86 -12.83 8.46
C ASP A 26 0.63 -11.31 8.55
N ILE A 27 1.66 -10.55 8.96
CA ILE A 27 1.64 -9.10 9.06
C ILE A 27 2.92 -8.51 8.49
N ILE A 28 2.80 -7.47 7.66
CA ILE A 28 3.92 -6.69 7.13
C ILE A 28 3.81 -5.26 7.68
N LEU A 29 4.91 -4.71 8.18
CA LEU A 29 4.95 -3.31 8.62
C LEU A 29 6.10 -2.58 7.92
N SER A 30 5.79 -1.65 7.02
CA SER A 30 6.78 -0.68 6.52
C SER A 30 6.52 0.66 7.20
N PRO A 31 7.34 1.09 8.18
CA PRO A 31 7.08 2.30 8.95
C PRO A 31 6.95 3.56 8.09
N GLN A 32 7.78 3.70 7.05
CA GLN A 32 7.74 4.89 6.19
C GLN A 32 6.44 4.95 5.38
N LEU A 33 6.04 3.83 4.77
CA LEU A 33 4.81 3.77 3.97
C LEU A 33 3.56 3.90 4.84
N PHE A 34 3.54 3.20 5.97
CA PHE A 34 2.44 3.25 6.93
C PHE A 34 2.28 4.66 7.51
N GLY A 35 3.38 5.29 7.93
CA GLY A 35 3.39 6.66 8.43
C GLY A 35 2.98 7.68 7.37
N SER A 36 3.40 7.52 6.11
CA SER A 36 3.03 8.45 5.04
C SER A 36 1.53 8.38 4.69
N GLU A 37 0.94 7.19 4.72
CA GLU A 37 -0.49 7.01 4.45
C GLU A 37 -1.33 7.62 5.58
N ILE A 38 -0.98 7.34 6.84
CA ILE A 38 -1.63 7.98 8.00
C ILE A 38 -1.53 9.49 7.89
N LEU A 39 -0.35 10.02 7.60
CA LEU A 39 -0.13 11.46 7.50
C LEU A 39 -0.97 12.09 6.39
N ALA A 40 -0.99 11.49 5.20
CA ALA A 40 -1.78 11.98 4.07
C ALA A 40 -3.27 12.12 4.44
N ARG A 41 -3.81 11.13 5.14
CA ARG A 41 -5.20 11.10 5.57
C ARG A 41 -5.52 12.11 6.66
N VAL A 42 -4.65 12.24 7.65
CA VAL A 42 -4.76 13.28 8.68
C VAL A 42 -4.78 14.66 8.05
N LEU A 43 -3.88 14.92 7.07
CA LEU A 43 -3.84 16.20 6.36
C LEU A 43 -5.08 16.45 5.50
N ASN A 44 -5.72 15.40 4.99
CA ASN A 44 -6.97 15.47 4.25
C ASN A 44 -8.22 15.59 5.15
N GLY A 45 -8.07 15.48 6.48
CA GLY A 45 -9.19 15.44 7.41
C GLY A 45 -10.00 14.14 7.34
N GLU A 46 -9.41 13.05 6.82
CA GLU A 46 -10.04 11.74 6.80
C GLU A 46 -10.03 11.12 8.21
N GLU A 47 -11.16 10.58 8.65
CA GLU A 47 -11.22 9.81 9.89
C GLU A 47 -10.48 8.49 9.75
N ILE A 48 -9.66 8.17 10.76
CA ILE A 48 -8.90 6.91 10.82
C ILE A 48 -9.54 6.03 11.90
N ASN A 49 -10.07 4.88 11.48
CA ASN A 49 -10.65 3.88 12.39
C ASN A 49 -9.79 2.61 12.48
N ASN A 50 -10.15 1.71 13.40
CA ASN A 50 -9.37 0.50 13.68
C ASN A 50 -9.29 -0.45 12.49
N ASP A 51 -10.42 -0.72 11.83
CA ASP A 51 -10.49 -1.64 10.68
C ASP A 51 -9.58 -1.17 9.55
N MET A 52 -9.55 0.14 9.32
CA MET A 52 -8.67 0.76 8.34
C MET A 52 -7.19 0.58 8.71
N LEU A 53 -6.80 0.85 9.96
CA LEU A 53 -5.42 0.62 10.42
C LEU A 53 -5.00 -0.84 10.29
N VAL A 54 -5.87 -1.77 10.66
CA VAL A 54 -5.62 -3.22 10.54
C VAL A 54 -5.49 -3.62 9.07
N SER A 55 -6.36 -3.11 8.19
CA SER A 55 -6.23 -3.35 6.75
C SER A 55 -4.91 -2.82 6.19
N MET A 56 -4.42 -1.67 6.65
CA MET A 56 -3.14 -1.13 6.20
C MET A 56 -1.95 -2.02 6.61
N LEU A 57 -2.02 -2.74 7.73
CA LEU A 57 -1.00 -3.66 8.23
C LEU A 57 -1.06 -5.05 7.56
N LEU A 58 -2.27 -5.52 7.24
CA LEU A 58 -2.46 -6.81 6.58
C LEU A 58 -2.24 -6.72 5.07
N ASN A 59 -2.52 -5.55 4.48
CA ASN A 59 -2.47 -5.31 3.04
C ASN A 59 -1.30 -4.39 2.61
N SER A 60 -0.31 -4.11 3.48
CA SER A 60 0.85 -3.25 3.16
C SER A 60 1.67 -3.73 1.97
N GLY A 61 1.44 -4.98 1.56
CA GLY A 61 1.94 -5.54 0.33
C GLY A 61 1.15 -5.12 -0.92
N HIS A 62 -0.18 -4.99 -0.90
CA HIS A 62 -1.00 -4.87 -2.12
C HIS A 62 -1.82 -3.56 -2.25
N GLY A 63 -1.74 -2.63 -1.29
CA GLY A 63 -2.68 -1.50 -1.24
C GLY A 63 -2.13 -0.10 -1.05
N ILE A 64 -0.81 0.10 -0.86
CA ILE A 64 -0.27 1.46 -0.59
C ILE A 64 -0.11 2.30 -1.88
N PHE A 65 -0.09 1.64 -3.04
CA PHE A 65 -0.33 2.28 -4.32
C PHE A 65 -1.60 1.66 -4.90
N SER A 66 -2.69 2.41 -4.90
CA SER A 66 -3.90 1.99 -5.61
C SER A 66 -3.59 1.96 -7.13
N ASP A 67 -3.95 0.88 -7.81
CA ASP A 67 -3.95 0.78 -9.29
C ASP A 67 -4.73 1.93 -9.99
N ASN A 68 -5.52 2.69 -9.22
CA ASN A 68 -6.21 3.89 -9.69
C ASN A 68 -5.26 4.96 -10.24
N ASP A 69 -4.04 5.09 -9.74
CA ASP A 69 -3.08 6.08 -10.24
C ASP A 69 -2.54 5.72 -11.64
N GLU A 70 -2.41 4.43 -11.94
CA GLU A 70 -1.96 3.98 -13.25
C GLU A 70 -3.08 4.12 -14.30
N GLN A 71 -4.33 3.87 -13.90
CA GLN A 71 -5.50 4.09 -14.77
C GLN A 71 -5.73 5.57 -15.08
N LYS A 72 -5.60 6.47 -14.09
CA LYS A 72 -5.68 7.94 -14.30
C LYS A 72 -4.60 8.45 -15.26
N ARG A 73 -3.37 7.91 -15.19
CA ARG A 73 -2.29 8.25 -16.12
C ARG A 73 -2.57 7.76 -17.53
N LYS A 74 -3.10 6.53 -17.70
CA LYS A 74 -3.45 5.99 -19.03
C LYS A 74 -4.62 6.76 -19.68
N LEU A 75 -5.62 7.16 -18.90
CA LEU A 75 -6.77 7.96 -19.37
C LEU A 75 -6.35 9.37 -19.82
N THR A 76 -5.47 10.05 -19.06
CA THR A 76 -4.97 11.39 -19.42
C THR A 76 -4.09 11.37 -20.67
N VAL A 77 -3.24 10.35 -20.84
CA VAL A 77 -2.43 10.18 -22.06
C VAL A 77 -3.30 9.88 -23.28
N LYS A 78 -4.35 9.06 -23.14
CA LYS A 78 -5.29 8.74 -24.22
C LYS A 78 -6.07 9.97 -24.69
N ASN A 79 -6.52 10.82 -23.77
CA ASN A 79 -7.23 12.07 -24.13
C ASN A 79 -6.31 13.09 -24.81
N ARG A 80 -5.03 13.20 -24.40
CA ARG A 80 -4.07 14.08 -25.08
C ARG A 80 -3.74 13.65 -26.51
N ARG A 81 -3.83 12.35 -26.83
CA ARG A 81 -3.64 11.85 -28.20
C ARG A 81 -4.86 12.06 -29.09
N LYS A 82 -6.08 12.07 -28.52
CA LYS A 82 -7.32 12.32 -29.27
C LYS A 82 -7.51 13.79 -29.69
N ASN A 83 -6.96 14.76 -28.95
CA ASN A 83 -7.07 16.20 -29.26
C ASN A 83 -5.99 16.73 -30.23
N ARG A 84 -5.18 15.86 -30.86
CA ARG A 84 -4.11 16.24 -31.80
C ARG A 84 -4.41 15.82 -33.25
N VAL A 85 -5.67 15.56 -33.57
CA VAL A 85 -6.16 15.25 -34.92
C VAL A 85 -7.28 16.21 -35.27
#